data_AF-A0A3M1ET16-F1
#
_entry.id   AF-A0A3M1ET16-F1
#
_cell.length_a   1.000
_cell.length_b   1.000
_cell.length_c   1.000
_cell.angle_alpha   90.00
_cell.angle_beta   90.00
_cell.angle_gamma   90.00
#
_symmetry.space_group_name_H-M   'P 1'
#
loop_
_entity.id
_entity.type
_entity.pdbx_description
1 polymer ?
#
loop_
_entity_poly.entity_id
_entity_poly.type
_entity_poly.pdbx_seq_one_letter_code
_entity_poly.pdbx_strand_id
1 'polypeptide(L)' 'MVYNLWVSARRGEVAEANPWGSRSPEWQIPSPIPEHSYAEPFVVVGEPYDYGLPGSVYVNMHPSAGAAAPAAAGE' A
#
# COMPACT_ATOMS: atom_id res chain seq x y z
N MET A 1 2.29 -26.61 11.90
CA MET A 1 2.37 -25.18 12.23
C MET A 1 3.77 -24.79 12.74
N VAL A 2 4.17 -25.22 13.95
CA VAL A 2 5.45 -24.81 14.58
C VAL A 2 6.67 -25.17 13.74
N TYR A 3 6.71 -26.39 13.18
CA TYR A 3 7.78 -26.81 12.28
C TYR A 3 7.91 -25.86 11.07
N ASN A 4 6.81 -25.57 10.38
CA ASN A 4 6.81 -24.67 9.23
C ASN A 4 7.27 -23.26 9.62
N LEU A 5 6.76 -22.69 10.72
CA LEU A 5 7.19 -21.37 11.19
C LEU A 5 8.70 -21.32 11.45
N TRP A 6 9.24 -22.33 12.13
CA TRP A 6 10.66 -22.36 12.48
C TRP A 6 11.58 -22.59 11.27
N VAL A 7 11.19 -23.50 10.37
CA VAL A 7 11.96 -23.77 9.14
C VAL A 7 11.91 -22.56 8.21
N SER A 8 10.74 -21.97 7.98
CA SER A 8 10.59 -20.78 7.12
C SER A 8 11.33 -19.57 7.68
N ALA A 9 11.28 -19.33 8.99
CA ALA A 9 12.01 -18.21 9.59
C ALA A 9 13.54 -18.36 9.50
N ARG A 10 14.07 -19.59 9.45
CA ARG A 10 15.53 -19.85 9.41
C ARG A 10 16.10 -20.06 8.02
N ARG A 11 15.30 -20.59 7.09
CA ARG A 11 15.76 -21.05 5.77
C ARG A 11 14.90 -20.56 4.61
N GLY A 12 13.78 -19.90 4.89
CA GLY A 12 12.89 -19.38 3.87
C GLY A 12 13.53 -18.22 3.10
N GLU A 13 13.09 -18.05 1.86
CA GLU A 13 13.42 -16.88 1.06
C GLU A 13 12.82 -15.63 1.70
N VAL A 14 13.56 -14.52 1.65
CA VAL A 14 13.07 -13.22 2.10
C VAL A 14 12.03 -12.75 1.10
N ALA A 15 10.79 -12.57 1.57
CA ALA A 15 9.72 -12.07 0.72
C ALA A 15 10.01 -10.63 0.26
N GLU A 16 9.57 -10.30 -0.94
CA GLU A 16 9.48 -8.91 -1.38
C GLU A 16 8.55 -8.10 -0.46
N ALA A 17 8.59 -6.76 -0.57
CA ALA A 17 7.76 -5.89 0.27
C ALA A 17 6.25 -6.19 0.12
N ASN A 18 5.81 -6.55 -1.08
CA ASN A 18 4.41 -6.85 -1.39
C ASN A 18 4.31 -8.04 -2.37
N PRO A 19 4.54 -9.28 -1.89
CA PRO A 19 4.58 -10.46 -2.75
C PRO A 19 3.20 -10.85 -3.29
N TRP A 20 2.13 -10.27 -2.73
CA TRP A 20 0.74 -10.55 -3.12
C TRP A 20 0.13 -9.45 -3.98
N GLY A 21 0.86 -8.36 -4.25
CA GLY A 21 0.35 -7.23 -5.02
C GLY A 21 -0.87 -6.55 -4.41
N SER A 22 -0.97 -6.53 -3.07
CA SER A 22 -2.08 -5.87 -2.39
C SER A 22 -2.03 -4.35 -2.59
N ARG A 23 -3.21 -3.73 -2.61
CA ARG A 23 -3.38 -2.29 -2.85
C ARG A 23 -3.66 -1.51 -1.56
N SER A 24 -3.90 -2.21 -0.46
CA SER A 24 -4.21 -1.63 0.84
C SER A 24 -2.98 -0.94 1.45
N PRO A 25 -3.19 0.04 2.36
CA PRO A 25 -2.12 0.94 2.78
C PRO A 25 -1.00 0.24 3.56
N GLU A 26 -1.31 -0.85 4.27
CA GLU A 26 -0.34 -1.64 5.03
C GLU A 26 0.72 -2.33 4.14
N TRP A 27 0.45 -2.47 2.84
CA TRP A 27 1.39 -3.03 1.85
C TRP A 27 2.19 -1.98 1.08
N GLN A 28 1.99 -0.69 1.36
CA GLN A 28 2.77 0.41 0.77
C GLN A 28 3.82 0.96 1.74
N ILE A 29 3.98 0.36 2.92
CA ILE A 29 4.97 0.73 3.93
C ILE A 29 6.02 -0.38 4.08
N PRO A 30 7.25 -0.08 4.53
CA PRO A 30 8.32 -1.06 4.58
C PRO A 30 8.05 -2.19 5.58
N SER A 31 8.69 -3.34 5.32
CA SER A 31 8.79 -4.46 6.27
C SER A 31 10.24 -4.56 6.78
N PRO A 32 10.49 -4.60 8.10
CA PRO A 32 9.51 -4.58 9.19
C PRO A 32 8.77 -3.25 9.33
N ILE A 33 7.54 -3.31 9.85
CA ILE A 33 6.68 -2.13 10.04
C ILE A 33 7.36 -1.15 11.02
N PRO A 34 7.50 0.14 10.67
CA PRO A 34 8.04 1.17 11.58
C PRO A 34 7.15 1.37 12.81
N GLU A 35 7.71 1.97 13.88
CA GLU A 35 6.96 2.30 15.10
C GLU A 35 5.73 3.18 14.81
N HIS A 36 5.91 4.17 13.93
CA HIS A 36 4.82 4.95 13.36
C HIS A 36 4.55 4.43 11.95
N SER A 37 3.48 3.64 11.80
CA SER A 37 3.16 2.94 10.56
C SER A 37 3.07 3.86 9.35
N TYR A 38 2.52 5.07 9.52
CA TYR A 38 2.40 6.06 8.45
C TYR A 38 3.04 7.38 8.90
N ALA A 39 3.95 7.92 8.07
CA ALA A 39 4.61 9.20 8.34
C ALA A 39 3.66 10.40 8.17
N GLU A 40 2.70 10.29 7.25
CA GLU A 40 1.63 11.26 7.04
C GLU A 40 0.29 10.53 6.82
N PRO A 41 -0.86 11.20 7.01
CA PRO A 41 -2.17 10.61 6.73
C PRO A 41 -2.33 10.27 5.24
N PHE A 42 -2.85 9.08 4.95
CA PHE A 42 -3.27 8.69 3.61
C PHE A 42 -4.76 8.98 3.40
N VAL A 43 -5.20 8.99 2.14
CA VAL A 43 -6.61 9.15 1.77
C VAL A 43 -7.06 7.96 0.93
N VAL A 44 -8.22 7.40 1.26
CA VAL A 44 -8.90 6.38 0.44
C VAL A 44 -9.61 7.09 -0.71
N VAL A 45 -9.28 6.74 -1.95
CA VAL A 45 -9.74 7.44 -3.17
C VAL A 45 -10.44 6.53 -4.18
N GLY A 46 -10.58 5.24 -3.88
CA GLY A 46 -11.25 4.28 -4.75
C GLY A 46 -11.73 3.05 -3.98
N GLU A 47 -12.14 2.02 -4.71
CA GLU A 47 -12.69 0.81 -4.11
C GLU A 47 -11.59 -0.25 -3.86
N PRO A 48 -11.67 -1.00 -2.75
CA PRO A 48 -10.66 -2.00 -2.39
C PRO A 48 -10.54 -3.14 -3.41
N TYR A 49 -11.57 -3.37 -4.22
CA TYR A 49 -11.67 -4.51 -5.13
C TYR A 49 -11.51 -4.18 -6.61
N ASP A 50 -11.13 -2.95 -6.99
CA ASP A 50 -10.94 -2.52 -8.38
C ASP A 50 -9.73 -3.16 -9.10
N TYR A 51 -9.30 -4.35 -8.66
CA TYR A 51 -8.20 -5.08 -9.28
C TYR A 51 -8.49 -5.32 -10.77
N GLY A 52 -7.49 -5.09 -11.61
CA GLY A 52 -7.61 -5.25 -13.06
C GLY A 52 -8.24 -4.06 -13.79
N LEU A 53 -8.80 -3.07 -13.08
CA LEU A 53 -9.26 -1.83 -13.73
C LEU A 53 -8.06 -0.91 -14.04
N PRO A 54 -7.82 -0.57 -15.32
CA PRO A 54 -6.70 0.28 -15.71
C PRO A 54 -6.75 1.64 -15.00
N GLY A 55 -5.62 2.04 -14.40
CA GLY A 55 -5.50 3.35 -13.74
C GLY A 55 -6.27 3.50 -12.42
N SER A 56 -6.89 2.44 -11.91
CA SER A 56 -7.56 2.52 -10.60
C SER A 56 -6.54 2.76 -9.49
N VAL A 57 -6.89 3.60 -8.51
CA VAL A 57 -6.09 3.87 -7.32
C VAL A 57 -6.99 3.67 -6.11
N TYR A 58 -6.54 2.84 -5.16
CA TYR A 58 -7.31 2.58 -3.93
C TYR A 58 -6.95 3.59 -2.84
N VAL A 59 -5.65 3.81 -2.62
CA VAL A 59 -5.13 4.71 -1.58
C VAL A 59 -4.12 5.68 -2.15
N ASN A 60 -4.21 6.95 -1.77
CA ASN A 60 -3.18 7.96 -1.99
C ASN A 60 -2.34 8.14 -0.70
N MET A 61 -1.07 7.73 -0.75
CA MET A 61 -0.15 7.81 0.38
C MET A 61 0.52 9.17 0.58
N HIS A 62 0.42 10.08 -0.41
CA HIS A 62 1.04 11.40 -0.38
C HIS A 62 0.04 12.49 -0.82
N PRO A 63 -1.07 12.67 -0.10
CA PRO A 63 -2.11 13.64 -0.49
C PRO A 63 -1.60 15.09 -0.48
N SER A 64 -0.66 15.41 0.42
CA SER A 64 -0.04 16.73 0.58
C SER A 64 0.77 17.17 -0.65
N ALA A 65 1.35 16.22 -1.38
CA ALA A 65 2.22 16.47 -2.54
C ALA A 65 1.42 16.70 -3.84
N GLY A 66 0.11 16.44 -3.84
CA GLY A 66 -0.75 16.39 -5.03
C GLY A 66 -1.74 17.54 -5.18
N ALA A 67 -1.67 18.60 -4.38
CA ALA A 67 -2.56 19.77 -4.52
C ALA A 67 -2.20 20.65 -5.74
N ALA A 68 -2.24 20.08 -6.93
CA ALA A 68 -2.55 20.84 -8.14
C ALA A 68 -4.08 21.03 -8.17
N ALA A 69 -4.52 22.28 -8.03
CA ALA A 69 -5.92 22.65 -8.02
C ALA A 69 -6.67 22.06 -9.24
N PRO A 70 -7.90 21.55 -9.08
CA PRO A 70 -8.73 21.19 -10.23
C PRO A 70 -8.95 22.46 -11.06
N ALA A 71 -8.58 22.40 -12.34
CA ALA A 71 -8.84 23.46 -13.30
C ALA A 71 -10.35 23.76 -13.28
N ALA A 72 -10.69 25.03 -13.02
CA ALA A 72 -12.04 25.54 -13.08
C ALA A 72 -12.65 25.18 -14.44
N ALA A 73 -13.68 24.33 -14.43
CA ALA A 73 -14.57 24.18 -15.57
C ALA A 73 -15.33 25.51 -15.71
N GLY A 74 -14.94 26.29 -16.71
CA GLY A 74 -15.68 27.46 -17.15
C GLY A 74 -17.07 27.08 -17.66
N GLU A 75 -17.97 28.04 -17.51
CA GLU A 75 -19.33 28.09 -18.06
C GLU A 75 -19.41 27.86 -19.57
#